data_AF-A0A401T931-F1
#
_entry.id   AF-A0A401T931-F1
#
_cell.length_a   1.000
_cell.length_b   1.000
_cell.length_c   1.000
_cell.angle_alpha   90.00
_cell.angle_beta   90.00
_cell.angle_gamma   90.00
#
_symmetry.space_group_name_H-M   'P 1'
#
loop_
_entity.id
_entity.type
_entity.pdbx_description
1 polymer ?
#
loop_
_entity_poly.entity_id
_entity_poly.type
_entity_poly.pdbx_seq_one_letter_code
_entity_poly.pdbx_strand_id
1 'polypeptide(L)'
;MGEKRLTRGISHASSTIVSLARSHMSNNGSSEHSLDTPICTFQLPDLTVYREDFRNFIERDLIEQSMLVALEQAGRLNWWANVDASCQRLLPLATTGDGNCLLHAASL
;
A
#
# COMPACT_ATOMS: atom_id res chain seq x y z
N MET A 1 3.40 18.67 -20.86
CA MET A 1 3.94 17.41 -20.35
C MET A 1 2.93 16.85 -19.34
N GLY A 2 2.08 15.91 -19.73
CA GLY A 2 1.05 15.23 -18.91
C GLY A 2 0.63 13.93 -19.61
N GLU A 3 0.10 12.88 -18.97
CA GLU A 3 -0.31 12.63 -17.58
C GLU A 3 0.63 11.61 -16.88
N LYS A 4 1.07 11.87 -15.63
CA LYS A 4 1.58 10.82 -14.73
C LYS A 4 0.53 10.64 -13.63
N ARG A 5 -0.23 9.53 -13.60
CA ARG A 5 -1.35 9.38 -12.66
C ARG A 5 -1.19 8.24 -11.66
N LEU A 6 -0.87 8.66 -10.46
CA LEU A 6 -1.43 8.22 -9.19
C LEU A 6 -1.66 9.53 -8.41
N THR A 7 -2.69 9.60 -7.57
CA THR A 7 -2.90 10.76 -6.66
C THR A 7 -3.33 10.33 -5.26
N ARG A 8 -2.63 9.31 -4.75
CA ARG A 8 -2.31 8.98 -3.35
C ARG A 8 -2.66 7.58 -2.86
N GLY A 9 -2.79 6.60 -3.72
CA GLY A 9 -2.98 5.23 -3.26
C GLY A 9 -3.20 4.30 -4.42
N ILE A 10 -2.92 3.02 -4.18
CA ILE A 10 -2.98 1.98 -5.21
C ILE A 10 -4.42 1.84 -5.75
N SER A 11 -5.42 2.10 -4.92
CA SER A 11 -6.84 2.10 -5.31
C SER A 11 -7.17 3.09 -6.44
N HIS A 12 -6.35 4.13 -6.63
CA HIS A 12 -6.50 5.10 -7.70
C HIS A 12 -5.82 4.67 -9.01
N ALA A 13 -5.02 3.61 -9.02
CA ALA A 13 -4.28 3.15 -10.19
C ALA A 13 -5.20 2.53 -11.26
N SER A 14 -6.21 1.75 -10.85
CA SER A 14 -7.17 1.14 -11.77
C SER A 14 -8.50 0.83 -11.07
N SER A 15 -9.48 1.71 -11.27
CA SER A 15 -10.83 1.54 -10.71
C SER A 15 -11.52 0.27 -11.18
N THR A 16 -11.26 -0.17 -12.42
CA THR A 16 -11.82 -1.41 -12.98
C THR A 16 -11.31 -2.65 -12.24
N ILE A 17 -10.00 -2.72 -11.99
CA ILE A 17 -9.39 -3.86 -11.28
C ILE A 17 -9.85 -3.88 -9.82
N VAL A 18 -9.85 -2.72 -9.16
CA VAL A 18 -10.31 -2.60 -7.77
C VAL A 18 -11.78 -3.01 -7.63
N SER A 19 -12.64 -2.60 -8.58
CA SER A 19 -14.06 -2.96 -8.56
C SER A 19 -14.27 -4.46 -8.77
N LEU A 20 -13.48 -5.08 -9.64
CA LEU A 20 -13.51 -6.53 -9.85
C LEU A 20 -13.06 -7.31 -8.61
N ALA A 21 -11.97 -6.87 -7.95
CA ALA A 21 -11.51 -7.50 -6.71
C ALA A 21 -12.59 -7.43 -5.61
N ARG A 22 -13.23 -6.26 -5.45
CA ARG A 22 -14.30 -6.05 -4.49
C ARG A 22 -15.55 -6.90 -4.78
N SER A 23 -15.92 -7.09 -6.05
CA SER A 23 -17.08 -7.92 -6.40
C SER A 23 -16.86 -9.39 -6.07
N HIS A 24 -15.64 -9.91 -6.28
CA HIS A 24 -15.28 -11.27 -5.87
C HIS A 24 -15.39 -11.46 -4.36
N MET A 25 -14.92 -10.49 -3.57
CA MET A 25 -15.03 -10.54 -2.10
C MET A 25 -16.49 -10.46 -1.63
N SER A 26 -17.33 -9.65 -2.29
CA SER A 26 -18.75 -9.53 -1.95
C SER A 26 -19.57 -10.77 -2.30
N ASN A 27 -19.26 -11.46 -3.40
CA ASN A 27 -20.04 -12.61 -3.86
C ASN A 27 -19.86 -13.88 -2.99
N ASN A 28 -18.79 -13.93 -2.18
CA ASN A 28 -18.57 -15.00 -1.21
C ASN A 28 -19.37 -14.79 0.11
N GLY A 29 -20.06 -13.66 0.28
CA GLY A 29 -20.74 -13.30 1.54
C GLY A 29 -22.17 -13.86 1.72
N SER A 30 -22.70 -14.63 0.76
CA SER A 30 -24.09 -15.12 0.77
C SER A 30 -24.34 -16.28 1.72
N SER A 31 -23.29 -16.87 2.31
CA SER A 31 -23.39 -17.94 3.31
C SER A 31 -23.07 -17.39 4.70
N GLU A 32 -24.10 -17.19 5.52
CA GLU A 32 -24.11 -16.39 6.76
C GLU A 32 -23.10 -16.74 7.87
N HIS A 33 -22.16 -17.69 7.74
CA HIS A 33 -21.33 -18.11 8.89
C HIS A 33 -19.84 -18.41 8.65
N SER A 34 -19.27 -18.16 7.46
CA SER A 34 -17.81 -18.27 7.27
C SER A 34 -17.25 -17.05 6.57
N LEU A 35 -16.57 -16.19 7.32
CA LEU A 35 -15.68 -15.17 6.77
C LEU A 35 -14.41 -15.86 6.23
N ASP A 36 -14.54 -16.58 5.12
CA ASP A 36 -13.40 -17.19 4.43
C ASP A 36 -12.71 -16.10 3.60
N THR A 37 -12.01 -15.19 4.29
CA THR A 37 -11.18 -14.18 3.63
C THR A 37 -9.91 -14.85 3.12
N PRO A 38 -9.57 -14.70 1.83
CA PRO A 38 -8.37 -15.34 1.29
C PRO A 38 -7.13 -14.81 2.01
N ILE A 39 -6.18 -15.70 2.29
CA ILE A 39 -4.87 -15.34 2.82
C ILE A 39 -4.07 -14.71 1.66
N CYS A 40 -4.10 -13.39 1.57
CA CYS A 40 -3.31 -12.62 0.62
C CYS A 40 -2.37 -11.66 1.35
N THR A 41 -1.25 -11.34 0.70
CA THR A 41 -0.32 -10.32 1.18
C THR A 41 0.10 -9.49 -0.01
N PHE A 42 0.11 -8.18 0.18
CA PHE A 42 0.58 -7.24 -0.83
C PHE A 42 2.04 -6.89 -0.58
N GLN A 43 2.88 -6.96 -1.61
CA GLN A 43 4.26 -6.52 -1.58
C GLN A 43 4.53 -5.60 -2.77
N LEU A 44 5.24 -4.50 -2.53
CA LEU A 44 5.70 -3.64 -3.61
C LEU A 44 6.76 -4.37 -4.46
N PRO A 45 6.71 -4.23 -5.80
CA PRO A 45 7.81 -4.68 -6.64
C PRO A 45 9.06 -3.83 -6.34
N ASP A 46 10.22 -4.36 -6.69
CA ASP A 46 11.47 -3.60 -6.57
C ASP A 46 11.44 -2.37 -7.49
N LEU A 47 11.24 -1.18 -6.90
CA LEU A 47 11.21 0.07 -7.64
C LEU A 47 12.62 0.55 -8.04
N THR A 48 13.67 -0.08 -7.51
CA THR A 48 15.05 0.31 -7.79
C THR A 48 15.50 -0.01 -9.21
N VAL A 49 14.78 -0.90 -9.89
CA VAL A 49 15.03 -1.24 -11.31
C VAL A 49 14.61 -0.12 -12.28
N TYR A 50 13.79 0.83 -11.82
CA TYR A 50 13.31 1.93 -12.65
C TYR A 50 14.15 3.20 -12.51
N ARG A 51 14.04 4.08 -13.52
CA ARG A 51 14.69 5.41 -13.55
C ARG A 51 14.23 6.26 -12.37
N GLU A 52 15.14 7.08 -11.87
CA GLU A 52 14.94 7.95 -10.70
C GLU A 52 13.67 8.82 -10.81
N ASP A 53 13.47 9.52 -11.92
CA ASP A 53 12.27 10.37 -12.11
C ASP A 53 10.93 9.62 -12.08
N PHE A 54 10.94 8.32 -12.41
CA PHE A 54 9.76 7.48 -12.33
C PHE A 54 9.59 6.93 -10.93
N ARG A 55 10.66 6.42 -10.32
CA ARG A 55 10.67 5.97 -8.93
C ARG A 55 10.19 7.06 -7.98
N ASN A 56 10.77 8.26 -8.07
CA ASN A 56 10.39 9.39 -7.24
C ASN A 56 8.92 9.77 -7.42
N PHE A 57 8.38 9.64 -8.65
CA PHE A 57 6.96 9.86 -8.89
C PHE A 57 6.08 8.82 -8.19
N ILE A 58 6.43 7.53 -8.28
CA ILE A 58 5.69 6.44 -7.63
C ILE A 58 5.78 6.54 -6.11
N GLU A 59 6.99 6.72 -5.56
CA GLU A 59 7.21 6.79 -4.11
C GLU A 59 6.48 7.96 -3.48
N ARG A 60 6.54 9.14 -4.11
CA ARG A 60 5.81 10.33 -3.64
C ARG A 60 4.31 10.09 -3.50
N ASP A 61 3.75 9.22 -4.34
CA ASP A 61 2.30 9.03 -4.39
C ASP A 61 1.81 7.78 -3.67
N LEU A 62 2.65 6.75 -3.55
CA LEU A 62 2.30 5.52 -2.84
C LEU A 62 2.71 5.53 -1.37
N ILE A 63 3.75 6.27 -0.99
CA ILE A 63 4.35 6.19 0.34
C ILE A 63 3.97 7.40 1.18
N GLU A 64 3.44 7.15 2.39
CA GLU A 64 3.16 8.20 3.35
C GLU A 64 4.48 8.61 4.06
N GLN A 65 5.25 9.44 3.36
CA GLN A 65 6.62 9.82 3.75
C GLN A 65 6.67 10.44 5.16
N SER A 66 5.66 11.23 5.52
CA SER A 66 5.60 11.89 6.83
C SER A 66 5.53 10.87 7.97
N MET A 67 4.68 9.85 7.82
CA MET A 67 4.52 8.75 8.77
C MET A 67 5.77 7.86 8.82
N LEU A 68 6.37 7.55 7.66
CA LEU A 68 7.61 6.78 7.59
C LEU A 68 8.71 7.45 8.43
N VAL A 69 8.99 8.73 8.18
CA VAL A 69 10.03 9.49 8.90
C VAL A 69 9.73 9.56 10.40
N ALA A 70 8.49 9.86 10.78
CA ALA A 70 8.10 9.96 12.19
C ALA A 70 8.29 8.63 12.95
N LEU A 71 7.89 7.50 12.35
CA LEU A 71 8.00 6.19 12.98
C LEU A 71 9.45 5.70 13.04
N GLU A 72 10.26 5.96 12.02
CA GLU A 72 11.69 5.62 12.04
C GLU A 72 12.45 6.44 13.08
N GLN A 73 12.22 7.75 13.14
CA GLN A 73 12.84 8.63 14.14
C GLN A 73 12.42 8.28 15.57
N ALA A 74 11.19 7.82 15.76
CA ALA A 74 10.70 7.33 17.06
C ALA A 74 11.24 5.93 17.43
N GLY A 75 12.02 5.28 16.55
CA GLY A 75 12.50 3.91 16.76
C GLY A 75 11.39 2.86 16.76
N ARG A 76 10.27 3.13 16.09
CA ARG A 76 9.08 2.26 16.04
C ARG A 76 8.96 1.47 14.74
N LEU A 77 9.58 1.94 13.66
CA LEU A 77 9.59 1.28 12.36
C LEU A 77 11.02 1.16 11.83
N ASN A 78 11.32 0.06 11.13
CA ASN A 78 12.60 -0.21 10.47
C ASN A 78 13.84 -0.09 11.37
N TRP A 79 13.69 -0.13 12.70
CA TRP A 79 14.81 -0.07 13.65
C TRP A 79 15.79 -1.24 13.46
N TRP A 80 15.31 -2.36 12.93
CA TRP A 80 16.11 -3.55 12.61
C TRP A 80 16.94 -3.41 11.33
N ALA A 81 16.62 -2.47 10.43
CA ALA A 81 17.30 -2.35 9.14
C ALA A 81 18.77 -1.93 9.27
N ASN A 82 19.17 -1.38 10.42
CA ASN A 82 20.56 -1.06 10.74
C ASN A 82 21.33 -2.24 11.36
N VAL A 83 20.64 -3.31 11.74
CA VAL A 83 21.22 -4.51 12.38
C VAL A 83 21.72 -5.49 11.33
N ASP A 84 20.96 -5.68 10.26
CA ASP A 84 21.33 -6.53 9.12
C ASP A 84 20.80 -5.90 7.82
N ALA A 85 21.70 -5.73 6.84
CA ALA A 85 21.37 -5.22 5.52
C ALA A 85 20.44 -6.15 4.71
N SER A 86 20.31 -7.42 5.13
CA SER A 86 19.38 -8.38 4.53
C SER A 86 17.93 -8.15 4.93
N CYS A 87 17.68 -7.40 6.01
CA CYS A 87 16.34 -7.18 6.51
C CYS A 87 15.54 -6.23 5.63
N GLN A 88 14.34 -6.67 5.24
CA GLN A 88 13.44 -5.86 4.43
C GLN A 88 12.91 -4.66 5.22
N ARG A 89 12.93 -3.49 4.57
CA ARG A 89 12.29 -2.29 5.09
C ARG A 89 10.80 -2.32 4.76
N LEU A 90 9.99 -1.90 5.72
CA LEU A 90 8.56 -1.68 5.56
C LEU A 90 8.29 -0.24 5.15
N LEU A 91 7.33 -0.05 4.25
CA LEU A 91 6.95 1.25 3.72
C LEU A 91 5.45 1.47 4.01
N PRO A 92 5.08 2.53 4.75
CA PRO A 92 3.67 2.83 4.98
C PRO A 92 3.03 3.32 3.68
N LEU A 93 2.05 2.58 3.19
CA LEU A 93 1.31 2.95 1.99
C LEU A 93 0.26 4.03 2.31
N ALA A 94 0.11 4.98 1.40
CA ALA A 94 -0.86 6.05 1.53
C ALA A 94 -2.30 5.50 1.46
N THR A 95 -3.12 5.92 2.44
CA THR A 95 -4.54 5.57 2.53
C THR A 95 -5.42 6.81 2.35
N THR A 96 -6.67 6.60 1.94
CA THR A 96 -7.67 7.68 1.91
C THR A 96 -7.97 8.19 3.33
N GLY A 97 -7.94 9.51 3.51
CA GLY A 97 -8.22 10.19 4.78
C GLY A 97 -9.70 10.55 4.97
N ASP A 98 -10.61 9.63 4.65
CA ASP A 98 -12.07 9.84 4.71
C ASP A 98 -12.70 9.44 6.07
N GLY A 99 -11.86 9.07 7.05
CA GLY A 99 -12.29 8.57 8.35
C GLY A 99 -12.28 7.05 8.48
N ASN A 100 -12.08 6.30 7.38
CA ASN A 100 -12.06 4.82 7.37
C ASN A 100 -10.65 4.23 7.14
N CYS A 101 -9.60 4.95 7.52
CA CYS A 101 -8.20 4.59 7.23
C CYS A 101 -7.81 3.20 7.74
N LEU A 102 -8.39 2.73 8.86
CA LEU A 102 -8.14 1.39 9.39
C LEU A 102 -8.55 0.30 8.37
N LEU A 103 -9.76 0.41 7.81
CA LEU A 103 -10.26 -0.55 6.82
C LEU A 103 -9.50 -0.40 5.50
N HIS A 104 -9.22 0.83 5.06
CA HIS A 104 -8.42 1.06 3.86
C HIS A 104 -7.01 0.47 3.98
N ALA A 105 -6.38 0.51 5.15
CA ALA A 105 -5.07 -0.11 5.38
C ALA A 105 -5.12 -1.65 5.38
N ALA A 106 -6.19 -2.22 5.93
CA ALA A 106 -6.36 -3.67 6.01
C ALA A 106 -6.76 -4.31 4.66
N SER A 107 -7.46 -3.57 3.79
CA SER A 107 -8.02 -4.07 2.53
C SER A 107 -7.27 -3.60 1.28
N LEU A 108 -6.05 -3.08 1.44
CA LEU A 108 -5.31 -2.36 0.40
C LEU A 108 -4.93 -3.24 -0.80
#